data_AF-A0A5A8A6E8-F1
#
_entry.id   AF-A0A5A8A6E8-F1
#
_cell.length_a   1.000
_cell.length_b   1.000
_cell.length_c   1.000
_cell.angle_alpha   90.00
_cell.angle_beta   90.00
_cell.angle_gamma   90.00
#
_symmetry.space_group_name_H-M   'P 1'
#
loop_
_entity.id
_entity.type
_entity.pdbx_description
1 polymer ?
#
loop_
_entity_poly.entity_id
_entity_poly.type
_entity_poly.pdbx_seq_one_letter_code
_entity_poly.pdbx_strand_id
1 'polypeptide(L)'
;MLTYDTTRNTRSGLGAEPALALGRALSRSIRSHPSHERAALASALGDGLMPDEVARILAGRPVAEAFPIRWGESPEAYASRAVSEMFVAYLQ
;
A
#
# COMPACT_ATOMS: atom_id res chain seq x y z
N MET A 1 10.57 -46.46 11.94
CA MET A 1 9.65 -45.75 12.84
C MET A 1 10.34 -44.48 13.31
N LEU A 2 10.14 -43.36 12.60
CA LEU A 2 10.50 -42.00 13.05
C LEU A 2 9.29 -41.12 12.74
N THR A 3 8.60 -40.68 13.79
CA THR A 3 7.46 -39.76 13.72
C THR A 3 7.98 -38.33 13.74
N TYR A 4 7.87 -37.64 12.61
CA TYR A 4 8.02 -36.18 12.58
C TYR A 4 6.63 -35.57 12.77
N ASP A 5 6.38 -35.08 13.98
CA ASP A 5 5.22 -34.27 14.31
C ASP A 5 5.47 -32.84 13.80
N THR A 6 5.07 -32.58 12.56
CA THR A 6 5.07 -31.24 11.96
C THR A 6 3.75 -30.55 12.28
N THR A 7 3.61 -30.06 13.51
CA THR A 7 2.70 -28.97 13.81
C THR A 7 3.43 -27.65 13.60
N ARG A 8 3.36 -27.10 12.38
CA ARG A 8 3.48 -25.66 12.18
C ARG A 8 2.48 -25.15 11.15
N ASN A 9 1.45 -24.56 11.73
CA ASN A 9 1.00 -23.22 11.39
C ASN A 9 0.19 -23.08 10.09
N THR A 10 -1.10 -23.33 10.27
CA THR A 10 -2.22 -22.62 9.66
C THR A 10 -1.93 -21.13 9.43
N ARG A 11 -1.44 -20.76 8.25
CA ARG A 11 -1.63 -19.43 7.62
C ARG A 11 -1.77 -19.52 6.10
N SER A 12 -2.57 -20.48 5.62
CA SER A 12 -3.17 -20.38 4.28
C SER A 12 -4.42 -19.53 4.39
N GLY A 13 -4.29 -18.22 4.22
CA GLY A 13 -5.46 -17.33 4.27
C GLY A 13 -5.25 -15.86 3.88
N LEU A 14 -4.11 -15.45 3.30
CA LEU A 14 -3.79 -14.02 3.15
C LEU A 14 -3.49 -13.54 1.72
N GLY A 15 -3.86 -14.31 0.69
CA GLY A 15 -3.63 -13.89 -0.70
C GLY A 15 -4.75 -13.05 -1.33
N ALA A 16 -6.01 -13.21 -0.88
CA ALA A 16 -7.17 -12.61 -1.57
C ALA A 16 -7.78 -11.40 -0.84
N GLU A 17 -7.63 -11.32 0.47
CA GLU A 17 -8.10 -10.21 1.31
C GLU A 17 -7.36 -8.87 1.09
N PRO A 18 -6.05 -8.80 0.78
CA PRO A 18 -5.36 -7.52 0.64
C PRO A 18 -5.76 -6.76 -0.63
N ALA A 19 -6.00 -7.45 -1.74
CA ALA A 19 -6.42 -6.82 -3.01
C ALA A 19 -7.85 -6.24 -2.93
N LEU A 20 -8.76 -6.92 -2.23
CA LEU A 20 -10.12 -6.42 -1.96
C LEU A 20 -10.11 -5.26 -0.96
N ALA A 21 -9.27 -5.34 0.08
CA ALA A 21 -9.06 -4.23 1.02
C ALA A 21 -8.48 -3.01 0.31
N LEU A 22 -7.54 -3.21 -0.62
CA LEU A 22 -7.00 -2.16 -1.48
C LEU A 22 -8.12 -1.55 -2.34
N GLY A 23 -8.90 -2.34 -3.06
CA GLY A 23 -10.01 -1.83 -3.88
C GLY A 23 -11.03 -1.00 -3.07
N ARG A 24 -11.30 -1.40 -1.83
CA ARG A 24 -12.23 -0.70 -0.93
C ARG A 24 -11.61 0.54 -0.28
N ALA A 25 -10.31 0.51 0.04
CA ALA A 25 -9.55 1.66 0.52
C ALA A 25 -9.42 2.71 -0.58
N LEU A 26 -9.01 2.30 -1.78
CA LEU A 26 -8.97 3.12 -2.99
C LEU A 26 -10.32 3.80 -3.27
N SER A 27 -11.42 3.05 -3.20
CA SER A 27 -12.78 3.59 -3.39
C SER A 27 -13.19 4.65 -2.34
N ARG A 28 -12.54 4.67 -1.18
CA ARG A 28 -12.76 5.67 -0.11
C ARG A 28 -11.84 6.88 -0.28
N SER A 29 -10.58 6.61 -0.61
CA SER A 29 -9.47 7.51 -0.98
C SER A 29 -9.84 8.53 -2.07
N ILE A 30 -10.35 8.00 -3.20
CA ILE A 30 -10.67 8.74 -4.43
C ILE A 30 -11.68 9.88 -4.19
N ARG A 31 -12.42 9.86 -3.06
CA ARG A 31 -13.42 10.88 -2.73
C ARG A 31 -12.87 12.18 -2.16
N SER A 32 -11.61 12.24 -1.69
CA SER A 32 -11.05 13.46 -1.10
C SER A 32 -9.87 14.06 -1.87
N HIS A 33 -8.98 13.27 -2.48
CA HIS A 33 -7.81 13.79 -3.22
C HIS A 33 -7.42 12.89 -4.43
N PRO A 34 -8.32 12.72 -5.42
CA PRO A 34 -8.14 11.72 -6.48
C PRO A 34 -6.89 11.93 -7.34
N SER A 35 -6.47 13.18 -7.55
CA SER A 35 -5.31 13.50 -8.40
C SER A 35 -3.97 13.17 -7.72
N HIS A 36 -3.81 13.56 -6.45
CA HIS A 36 -2.60 13.32 -5.67
C HIS A 36 -2.38 11.84 -5.40
N GLU A 37 -3.43 11.12 -4.99
CA GLU A 37 -3.31 9.69 -4.70
C GLU A 37 -3.08 8.86 -5.95
N ARG A 38 -3.73 9.22 -7.07
CA ARG A 38 -3.47 8.57 -8.36
C ARG A 38 -2.04 8.82 -8.84
N ALA A 39 -1.52 10.03 -8.65
CA ALA A 39 -0.13 10.34 -8.99
C ALA A 39 0.86 9.53 -8.15
N ALA A 40 0.66 9.46 -6.83
CA ALA A 40 1.51 8.67 -5.94
C ALA A 40 1.48 7.17 -6.26
N LEU A 41 0.29 6.61 -6.54
CA LEU A 41 0.15 5.20 -6.93
C LEU A 41 0.78 4.91 -8.30
N ALA A 42 0.56 5.78 -9.29
CA ALA A 42 1.15 5.62 -10.62
C ALA A 42 2.68 5.68 -10.56
N SER A 43 3.25 6.61 -9.77
CA SER A 43 4.69 6.69 -9.53
C SER A 43 5.22 5.48 -8.78
N ALA A 44 4.56 5.01 -7.70
CA ALA A 44 4.98 3.83 -6.95
C ALA A 44 5.10 2.59 -7.84
N LEU A 45 4.06 2.34 -8.66
CA LEU A 45 4.04 1.21 -9.59
C LEU A 45 5.08 1.37 -10.71
N GLY A 46 5.30 2.60 -11.18
CA GLY A 46 6.36 2.90 -12.16
C GLY A 46 7.76 2.70 -11.62
N ASP A 47 7.97 2.97 -10.33
CA ASP A 47 9.26 2.85 -9.63
C ASP A 47 9.53 1.42 -9.11
N GLY A 48 8.59 0.49 -9.30
CA GLY A 48 8.79 -0.94 -9.07
C GLY A 48 8.15 -1.52 -7.81
N LEU A 49 7.37 -0.74 -7.05
CA LEU A 49 6.53 -1.30 -5.98
C LEU A 49 5.40 -2.15 -6.58
N MET A 50 5.22 -3.36 -6.07
CA MET A 50 4.10 -4.22 -6.48
C MET A 50 2.79 -3.78 -5.82
N PRO A 51 1.62 -3.99 -6.45
CA PRO A 51 0.32 -3.63 -5.88
C PRO A 51 0.06 -4.23 -4.48
N ASP A 52 0.50 -5.46 -4.24
CA ASP A 52 0.38 -6.14 -2.95
C ASP A 52 1.31 -5.56 -1.87
N GLU A 53 2.47 -5.03 -2.26
CA GLU A 53 3.39 -4.34 -1.35
C GLU A 53 2.80 -3.00 -0.93
N VAL A 54 2.27 -2.24 -1.89
CA VAL A 54 1.51 -1.01 -1.63
C VAL A 54 0.33 -1.27 -0.69
N ALA A 55 -0.43 -2.34 -0.91
CA ALA A 55 -1.55 -2.71 -0.04
C ALA A 55 -1.12 -3.02 1.40
N ARG A 56 0.03 -3.69 1.58
CA ARG A 56 0.60 -3.98 2.91
C ARG A 56 1.07 -2.72 3.62
N ILE A 57 1.79 -1.83 2.92
CA ILE A 57 2.26 -0.54 3.46
C ILE A 57 1.09 0.32 3.91
N LEU A 58 0.02 0.36 3.10
CA LEU A 58 -1.17 1.16 3.40
C LEU A 58 -2.08 0.52 4.45
N ALA A 59 -1.99 -0.80 4.67
CA ALA A 59 -2.81 -1.54 5.63
C ALA A 59 -4.33 -1.26 5.53
N GLY A 60 -4.83 -1.02 4.31
CA GLY A 60 -6.24 -0.69 4.05
C GLY A 60 -6.64 0.77 4.30
N ARG A 61 -5.67 1.66 4.55
CA ARG A 61 -5.85 3.11 4.71
C ARG A 61 -5.55 3.86 3.39
N PRO A 62 -6.13 5.05 3.17
CA PRO A 62 -5.78 5.95 2.05
C PRO A 62 -4.29 6.29 2.02
N VAL A 63 -3.74 6.56 0.83
CA VAL A 63 -2.37 7.09 0.69
C VAL A 63 -2.24 8.40 1.45
N ALA A 64 -3.22 9.30 1.35
CA ALA A 64 -3.21 10.58 2.06
C ALA A 64 -3.37 10.43 3.60
N GLU A 65 -3.77 9.26 4.10
CA GLU A 65 -3.91 8.99 5.53
C GLU A 65 -2.64 8.33 6.11
N ALA A 66 -1.93 7.56 5.29
CA ALA A 66 -0.61 7.01 5.62
C ALA A 66 0.51 8.05 5.42
N PHE A 67 0.39 8.86 4.37
CA PHE A 67 1.35 9.89 3.94
C PHE A 67 0.59 11.21 3.74
N PRO A 68 0.46 12.05 4.78
CA PRO A 68 -0.38 13.24 4.73
C PRO A 68 0.11 14.26 3.68
N ILE A 69 -0.83 14.83 2.91
CA ILE A 69 -0.58 15.88 1.91
C ILE A 69 -0.21 17.18 2.63
N ARG A 70 0.86 17.86 2.18
CA ARG A 70 1.24 19.17 2.72
C ARG A 70 0.46 20.29 2.03
N TRP A 71 0.18 21.37 2.77
CA TRP A 71 -0.53 22.53 2.21
C TRP A 71 0.24 23.12 1.01
N GLY A 72 -0.45 23.28 -0.12
CA GLY A 72 0.12 23.81 -1.36
C GLY A 72 1.01 22.82 -2.15
N GLU A 73 1.08 21.55 -1.75
CA GLU A 73 1.88 20.54 -2.45
C GLU A 73 1.23 20.16 -3.78
N SER A 74 2.00 20.24 -4.87
CA SER A 74 1.54 19.79 -6.18
C SER A 74 1.39 18.26 -6.21
N PRO A 75 0.54 17.70 -7.09
CA PRO A 75 0.37 16.25 -7.20
C PRO A 75 1.67 15.48 -7.45
N GLU A 76 2.58 16.05 -8.24
CA GLU A 76 3.88 15.46 -8.59
C GLU A 76 4.87 15.50 -7.42
N ALA A 77 4.95 16.63 -6.71
CA ALA A 77 5.78 16.75 -5.51
C ALA A 77 5.31 15.80 -4.41
N TYR A 78 4.00 15.68 -4.24
CA TYR A 78 3.39 14.71 -3.34
C TYR A 78 3.72 13.27 -3.73
N ALA A 79 3.61 12.93 -5.01
CA ALA A 79 3.90 11.58 -5.51
C ALA A 79 5.34 11.16 -5.20
N SER A 80 6.32 12.00 -5.56
CA SER A 80 7.74 11.71 -5.31
C SER A 80 8.04 11.49 -3.82
N ARG A 81 7.47 12.33 -2.95
CA ARG A 81 7.65 12.21 -1.50
C ARG A 81 6.96 10.98 -0.94
N ALA A 82 5.69 10.76 -1.28
CA ALA A 82 4.91 9.63 -0.80
C ALA A 82 5.55 8.29 -1.22
N VAL A 83 6.04 8.18 -2.45
CA VAL A 83 6.75 6.98 -2.93
C VAL A 83 8.04 6.75 -2.15
N SER A 84 8.84 7.80 -1.91
CA SER A 84 10.05 7.70 -1.11
C SER A 84 9.75 7.21 0.31
N GLU A 85 8.72 7.76 0.94
CA GLU A 85 8.28 7.34 2.29
C GLU A 85 7.70 5.90 2.28
N MET A 86 6.99 5.49 1.22
CA MET A 86 6.52 4.11 1.02
C MET A 86 7.68 3.11 0.92
N PHE A 87 8.75 3.43 0.18
CA PHE A 87 9.93 2.58 0.11
C PHE A 87 10.62 2.43 1.46
N VAL A 88 10.71 3.52 2.26
CA VAL A 88 11.26 3.43 3.62
C VAL A 88 10.39 2.52 4.50
N ALA A 89 9.07 2.65 4.42
CA ALA A 89 8.14 1.81 5.18
C ALA A 89 8.20 0.33 4.77
N TYR A 90 8.52 0.03 3.51
CA TYR A 90 8.68 -1.34 3.02
C TYR A 90 9.90 -2.06 3.59
N LEU A 91 10.98 -1.33 3.89
CA LEU A 91 12.24 -1.89 4.37
C LEU A 91 12.27 -2.17 5.89
N GLN A 92 11.19 -1.82 6.61
CA GLN A 92 11.06 -2.01 8.06
C GLN A 92 10.25 -3.27 8.41
#